data_AF-A0A7X7ZE21-F1
#
_entry.id   AF-A0A7X7ZE21-F1
#
_cell.length_a   1.000
_cell.length_b   1.000
_cell.length_c   1.000
_cell.angle_alpha   90.00
_cell.angle_beta   90.00
_cell.angle_gamma   90.00
#
_symmetry.space_group_name_H-M   'P 1'
#
loop_
_entity.id
_entity.type
_entity.pdbx_description
1 polymer ?
#
loop_
_entity_poly.entity_id
_entity_poly.type
_entity_poly.pdbx_seq_one_letter_code
_entity_poly.pdbx_strand_id
1 'polypeptide(L)'
;MSEKEEIRDLFLRYGIEMPRRFRRNEKDAFCNAAGKEFQKNGYPVKAIAGTYKVRAVDVAANDLKNAENIVIANYDTPMHNFGNPFAYYPLNGPSSVKASTLPYYTPQIICMLIAIFFIFAYVGKIDFPHVLSSQ
;
A
#
# COMPACT_ATOMS: atom_id res chain seq x y z
N MET A 1 15.32 -20.09 25.89
CA MET A 1 15.77 -18.96 25.06
C MET A 1 15.61 -17.69 25.89
N SER A 2 16.54 -16.74 25.84
CA SER A 2 16.37 -15.49 26.59
C SER A 2 15.32 -14.61 25.92
N GLU A 3 14.51 -13.87 26.68
CA GLU A 3 13.51 -12.92 26.16
C GLU A 3 14.10 -11.96 25.12
N LYS A 4 15.34 -11.50 25.32
CA LYS A 4 16.04 -10.62 24.39
C LYS A 4 16.30 -11.29 23.03
N GLU A 5 16.60 -12.58 23.03
CA GLU A 5 16.82 -13.35 21.80
C GLU A 5 15.51 -13.54 21.05
N GLU A 6 14.42 -13.75 21.78
CA GLU A 6 13.07 -13.92 21.23
C GLU A 6 12.57 -12.62 20.57
N ILE A 7 12.75 -11.48 21.25
CA ILE A 7 12.46 -10.16 20.67
C ILE A 7 13.31 -9.91 19.43
N ARG A 8 14.62 -10.23 19.49
CA ARG A 8 15.50 -10.07 18.33
C ARG A 8 15.03 -10.91 17.14
N ASP A 9 14.61 -12.14 17.38
CA ASP A 9 14.10 -13.02 16.34
C ASP A 9 12.82 -12.47 15.69
N LEU A 10 11.90 -11.95 16.51
CA LEU A 10 10.70 -11.26 16.00
C LEU A 10 11.05 -10.04 15.13
N PHE A 11 12.05 -9.25 15.55
CA PHE A 11 12.55 -8.13 14.74
C PHE A 11 13.14 -8.60 13.41
N LEU A 12 13.90 -9.69 13.39
CA LEU A 12 14.48 -10.23 12.15
C LEU A 12 13.37 -10.74 11.22
N ARG A 13 12.42 -11.51 11.75
CA ARG A 13 11.30 -12.07 10.98
C ARG A 13 10.42 -10.99 10.36
N TYR A 14 9.94 -10.05 11.17
CA TYR A 14 9.01 -9.03 10.68
C TYR A 14 9.70 -7.82 10.04
N GLY A 15 10.95 -7.53 10.40
CA GLY A 15 11.72 -6.42 9.86
C GLY A 15 12.47 -6.77 8.58
N ILE A 16 13.09 -7.95 8.52
CA ILE A 16 14.00 -8.35 7.44
C ILE A 16 13.36 -9.36 6.49
N GLU A 17 12.71 -10.41 7.01
CA GLU A 17 12.10 -11.45 6.14
C GLU A 17 10.79 -10.99 5.49
N MET A 18 10.03 -10.14 6.19
CA MET A 18 8.78 -9.55 5.68
C MET A 18 8.87 -8.02 5.52
N PRO A 19 9.85 -7.49 4.79
CA PRO A 19 10.19 -6.06 4.82
C PRO A 19 9.16 -5.19 4.09
N ARG A 20 8.37 -5.79 3.19
CA ARG A 20 7.36 -5.13 2.37
C ARG A 20 5.99 -5.68 2.66
N ARG A 21 5.03 -4.78 2.88
CA ARG A 21 3.63 -5.05 3.21
C ARG A 21 2.74 -4.06 2.46
N PHE A 22 2.97 -3.95 1.15
CA PHE A 22 2.22 -3.04 0.28
C PHE A 22 1.14 -3.80 -0.50
N ARG A 23 1.50 -4.95 -1.07
CA ARG A 23 0.57 -5.78 -1.85
C ARG A 23 -0.31 -6.58 -0.91
N ARG A 24 -1.53 -6.88 -1.36
CA ARG A 24 -2.51 -7.65 -0.58
C ARG A 24 -1.95 -8.98 -0.06
N ASN A 25 -1.25 -9.72 -0.91
CA ASN A 25 -0.69 -11.03 -0.59
C ASN A 25 0.38 -10.91 0.52
N GLU A 26 1.17 -9.82 0.50
CA GLU A 26 2.20 -9.53 1.50
C GLU A 26 1.55 -9.17 2.85
N LYS A 27 0.48 -8.38 2.82
CA LYS A 27 -0.32 -8.03 4.00
C LYS A 27 -0.98 -9.26 4.62
N ASP A 28 -1.63 -10.07 3.80
CA ASP A 28 -2.28 -11.30 4.24
C ASP A 28 -1.26 -12.27 4.87
N ALA A 29 -0.06 -12.40 4.27
CA ALA A 29 1.03 -13.21 4.82
C ALA A 29 1.50 -12.68 6.19
N PHE A 30 1.69 -11.36 6.32
CA PHE A 30 2.07 -10.73 7.58
C PHE A 30 1.01 -10.94 8.66
N CYS A 31 -0.25 -10.64 8.36
CA CYS A 31 -1.37 -10.81 9.27
C CYS A 31 -1.51 -12.27 9.73
N ASN A 32 -1.37 -13.23 8.81
CA ASN A 32 -1.40 -14.64 9.17
C ASN A 32 -0.24 -15.05 10.07
N ALA A 33 0.98 -14.55 9.82
CA ALA A 33 2.14 -14.83 10.66
C ALA A 33 2.00 -14.22 12.06
N ALA A 34 1.62 -12.94 12.13
CA ALA A 34 1.39 -12.23 13.39
C ALA A 34 0.26 -12.89 14.20
N GLY A 35 -0.85 -13.24 13.55
CA GLY A 35 -1.97 -13.94 14.19
C GLY A 35 -1.57 -15.28 14.78
N LYS A 36 -0.77 -16.08 14.06
CA LYS A 36 -0.24 -17.35 14.60
C LYS A 36 0.69 -17.13 15.79
N GLU A 37 1.49 -16.07 15.79
CA GLU A 37 2.38 -15.73 16.91
C GLU A 37 1.57 -15.37 18.17
N PHE A 38 0.53 -14.55 18.04
CA PHE A 38 -0.36 -14.24 19.16
C PHE A 38 -1.12 -15.47 19.66
N GLN A 39 -1.58 -16.36 18.76
CA GLN A 39 -2.21 -17.63 19.14
C GLN A 39 -1.26 -18.54 19.90
N LYS A 40 0.01 -18.63 19.47
CA LYS A 40 1.06 -19.42 20.14
C LYS A 40 1.31 -18.92 21.57
N ASN A 41 1.17 -17.62 21.79
CA ASN A 41 1.28 -16.99 23.11
C ASN A 41 -0.02 -17.05 23.94
N GLY A 42 -1.04 -17.79 23.48
CA GLY A 42 -2.28 -18.02 24.22
C GLY A 42 -3.35 -16.95 24.06
N TYR A 43 -3.16 -15.96 23.17
CA TYR A 43 -4.17 -14.95 22.91
C TYR A 43 -5.21 -15.45 21.90
N PRO A 44 -6.52 -15.22 22.14
CA PRO A 44 -7.51 -15.47 21.11
C PRO A 44 -7.32 -14.46 19.97
N VAL A 45 -7.37 -14.90 18.73
CA VAL A 45 -7.10 -14.04 17.56
C VAL A 45 -8.27 -14.05 16.60
N LYS A 46 -8.61 -12.87 16.08
CA LYS A 46 -9.66 -12.67 15.09
C LYS A 46 -9.14 -11.83 13.93
N ALA A 47 -9.43 -12.27 12.71
CA ALA A 47 -9.25 -11.44 11.52
C ALA A 47 -10.42 -10.44 11.41
N ILE A 48 -10.09 -9.18 11.20
CA ILE A 48 -11.05 -8.10 10.95
C ILE A 48 -10.87 -7.70 9.49
N ALA A 49 -11.90 -7.91 8.68
CA ALA A 49 -11.90 -7.49 7.28
C ALA A 49 -12.75 -6.23 7.12
N GLY A 50 -12.21 -5.21 6.46
CA GLY A 50 -12.95 -4.04 6.02
C GLY A 50 -14.01 -4.38 4.97
N THR A 51 -14.97 -3.48 4.79
CA THR A 51 -16.06 -3.62 3.80
C THR A 51 -15.55 -3.58 2.36
N TYR A 52 -16.33 -4.19 1.44
CA TYR A 52 -16.02 -4.48 0.03
C TYR A 52 -15.23 -3.42 -0.78
N LYS A 53 -15.35 -2.11 -0.49
CA LYS A 53 -14.69 -1.04 -1.24
C LYS A 53 -13.21 -0.84 -0.87
N VAL A 54 -12.79 -1.22 0.33
CA VAL A 54 -11.38 -1.20 0.77
C VAL A 54 -11.17 -2.45 1.61
N ARG A 55 -10.73 -3.52 0.96
CA ARG A 55 -10.49 -4.82 1.60
C ARG A 55 -9.17 -4.78 2.39
N ALA A 56 -9.15 -3.99 3.47
CA ALA A 56 -8.11 -4.03 4.48
C ALA A 56 -8.35 -5.25 5.37
N VAL A 57 -7.29 -5.96 5.73
CA VAL A 57 -7.34 -7.10 6.66
C VAL A 57 -6.49 -6.73 7.85
N ASP A 58 -7.09 -6.71 9.03
CA ASP A 58 -6.41 -6.45 10.28
C ASP A 58 -6.49 -7.70 11.17
N VAL A 59 -5.58 -7.78 12.14
CA VAL A 59 -5.55 -8.85 13.13
C VAL A 59 -5.76 -8.25 14.49
N ALA A 60 -6.79 -8.73 15.18
CA ALA A 60 -7.04 -8.42 16.56
C ALA A 60 -6.63 -9.60 17.43
N ALA A 61 -5.77 -9.35 18.41
CA ALA A 61 -5.49 -10.27 19.50
C ALA A 61 -6.32 -9.82 20.71
N ASN A 62 -6.91 -10.79 21.41
CA ASN A 62 -7.79 -10.62 22.56
C ASN A 62 -9.18 -10.02 22.23
N ASP A 63 -10.02 -9.86 23.26
CA ASP A 63 -11.36 -9.30 23.14
C ASP A 63 -11.34 -7.76 23.14
N LEU A 64 -11.41 -7.19 21.94
CA LEU A 64 -11.47 -5.74 21.75
C LEU A 64 -12.70 -5.06 22.38
N LYS A 65 -13.79 -5.79 22.66
CA LYS A 65 -15.02 -5.17 23.20
C LYS A 65 -14.93 -4.89 24.69
N ASN A 66 -14.21 -5.74 25.41
CA ASN A 66 -14.08 -5.69 26.87
C ASN A 66 -12.72 -5.15 27.33
N ALA A 67 -11.84 -4.78 26.38
CA ALA A 67 -10.52 -4.26 26.68
C ALA A 67 -10.60 -2.84 27.27
N GLU A 68 -9.95 -2.62 28.41
CA GLU A 68 -9.76 -1.29 28.99
C GLU A 68 -8.76 -0.46 28.18
N ASN A 69 -7.71 -1.13 27.68
CA ASN A 69 -6.63 -0.51 26.92
C ASN A 69 -6.47 -1.22 25.57
N ILE A 70 -6.40 -0.44 24.49
CA ILE A 70 -6.22 -0.94 23.13
C ILE A 70 -4.92 -0.38 22.57
N VAL A 71 -4.00 -1.27 22.19
CA VAL A 71 -2.77 -0.91 21.48
C VAL A 71 -2.96 -1.19 20.00
N ILE A 72 -2.79 -0.17 19.17
CA ILE A 72 -2.92 -0.26 17.71
C ILE A 72 -1.56 0.02 17.09
N ALA A 73 -1.10 -0.90 16.25
CA ALA A 73 0.11 -0.75 15.46
C ALA A 73 -0.21 -0.87 13.98
N ASN A 74 0.29 0.07 13.19
CA ASN A 74 0.23 -0.04 11.74
C ASN A 74 1.34 -0.98 11.26
N TYR A 75 0.97 -1.89 10.35
CA TYR A 75 1.89 -2.84 9.75
C TYR A 75 2.15 -2.53 8.27
N ASP A 76 1.37 -1.66 7.65
CA ASP A 76 1.47 -1.40 6.22
C ASP A 76 2.76 -0.64 5.87
N THR A 77 3.31 -0.93 4.69
CA THR A 77 4.43 -0.15 4.13
C THR A 77 3.93 0.72 2.99
N PRO A 78 4.21 2.05 3.00
CA PRO A 78 3.75 2.95 1.94
C PRO A 78 4.40 2.62 0.60
N MET A 79 3.70 2.96 -0.49
CA MET A 79 4.23 2.83 -1.84
C MET A 79 5.36 3.85 -2.07
N HIS A 80 6.43 3.42 -2.73
CA HIS A 80 7.41 4.35 -3.28
C HIS A 80 6.86 4.88 -4.62
N ASN A 81 6.48 6.15 -4.66
CA ASN A 81 5.95 6.82 -5.85
C ASN A 81 7.05 7.64 -6.55
N PHE A 82 6.75 8.11 -7.76
CA PHE A 82 7.68 8.86 -8.59
C PHE A 82 8.16 10.15 -7.89
N GLY A 83 9.46 10.26 -7.66
CA GLY A 83 10.16 11.49 -7.27
C GLY A 83 10.12 11.85 -5.78
N ASN A 84 9.09 11.49 -5.01
CA ASN A 84 9.03 11.74 -3.57
C ASN A 84 8.11 10.73 -2.84
N PRO A 85 8.54 10.08 -1.75
CA PRO A 85 7.60 9.37 -0.87
C PRO A 85 6.53 10.35 -0.37
N PHE A 86 5.27 10.02 -0.60
CA PHE A 86 4.17 10.84 -0.10
C PHE A 86 4.11 10.77 1.43
N ALA A 87 3.56 11.81 2.06
CA ALA A 87 3.33 11.79 3.50
C ALA A 87 2.31 10.67 3.85
N TYR A 88 2.79 9.63 4.52
CA TYR A 88 1.97 8.49 4.93
C TYR A 88 1.50 8.66 6.37
N TYR A 89 0.20 8.57 6.57
CA TYR A 89 -0.48 8.70 7.87
C TYR A 89 -1.13 7.36 8.24
N PRO A 90 -0.46 6.51 9.04
CA PRO A 90 -0.79 5.11 9.23
C PRO A 90 -2.19 4.85 9.82
N LEU A 91 -2.71 5.76 10.64
CA LEU A 91 -4.03 5.67 11.28
C LEU A 91 -5.04 6.67 10.69
N ASN A 92 -4.65 7.42 9.65
CA ASN A 92 -5.50 8.39 8.97
C ASN A 92 -5.48 8.14 7.46
N GLY A 93 -6.27 7.13 7.07
CA GLY A 93 -6.44 6.72 5.66
C GLY A 93 -6.81 7.88 4.72
N PRO A 94 -7.81 8.73 5.05
CA PRO A 94 -8.17 9.86 4.19
C PRO A 94 -7.01 10.83 3.92
N SER A 95 -6.17 11.11 4.91
CA SER A 95 -5.01 12.00 4.74
C SER A 95 -3.92 11.34 3.91
N SER A 96 -3.66 10.04 4.12
CA SER A 96 -2.75 9.25 3.29
C SER A 96 -3.18 9.21 1.82
N VAL A 97 -4.48 9.01 1.57
CA VAL A 97 -5.04 9.01 0.20
C VAL A 97 -4.82 10.37 -0.44
N LYS A 98 -5.21 11.47 0.21
CA LYS A 98 -5.00 12.83 -0.30
C LYS A 98 -3.53 13.12 -0.62
N ALA A 99 -2.61 12.75 0.27
CA ALA A 99 -1.17 12.95 0.06
C ALA A 99 -0.63 12.10 -1.11
N SER A 100 -1.18 10.92 -1.33
CA SER A 100 -0.75 10.00 -2.40
C SER A 100 -1.27 10.36 -3.80
N THR A 101 -2.39 11.10 -3.89
CA THR A 101 -3.07 11.40 -5.17
C THR A 101 -2.15 12.08 -6.17
N LEU A 102 -1.50 13.18 -5.79
CA LEU A 102 -0.68 13.95 -6.73
C LEU A 102 0.53 13.13 -7.23
N PRO A 103 1.38 12.54 -6.37
CA PRO A 103 2.51 11.71 -6.81
C PRO A 103 2.09 10.50 -7.65
N TYR A 104 0.91 9.93 -7.40
CA TYR A 104 0.40 8.79 -8.15
C TYR A 104 0.05 9.16 -9.60
N TYR A 105 -0.47 10.37 -9.84
CA TYR A 105 -0.85 10.85 -11.18
C TYR A 105 0.24 11.69 -11.87
N THR A 106 1.32 12.07 -11.16
CA THR A 106 2.41 12.88 -11.73
C THR A 106 3.00 12.30 -13.01
N PRO A 107 3.34 11.00 -13.12
CA PRO A 107 3.85 10.42 -14.37
C PRO A 107 2.88 10.56 -15.54
N GLN A 108 1.59 10.36 -15.30
CA GLN A 108 0.53 10.41 -16.31
C GLN A 108 0.32 11.84 -16.81
N ILE A 109 0.34 12.81 -15.90
CA ILE A 109 0.28 14.24 -16.24
C ILE A 109 1.49 14.62 -17.09
N ILE A 110 2.71 14.22 -16.71
CA ILE A 110 3.93 14.49 -17.49
C ILE A 110 3.84 13.87 -18.89
N CYS A 111 3.46 12.59 -18.99
CA CYS A 111 3.28 11.92 -20.29
C CYS A 111 2.24 12.62 -21.17
N MET A 112 1.11 13.06 -20.58
CA MET A 112 0.08 13.81 -21.29
C MET A 112 0.62 15.14 -21.81
N LEU A 113 1.36 15.90 -21.01
CA LEU A 113 1.96 17.16 -21.42
C LEU A 113 2.98 16.98 -22.55
N ILE A 114 3.81 15.93 -22.46
CA ILE A 114 4.76 15.57 -23.51
C ILE A 114 4.03 15.22 -24.81
N ALA A 115 2.99 14.38 -24.74
CA ALA A 115 2.18 14.00 -25.90
C ALA A 115 1.52 15.22 -26.55
N ILE A 116 0.93 16.11 -25.75
CA ILE A 116 0.33 17.37 -26.22
C ILE A 116 1.39 18.24 -26.91
N PHE A 117 2.58 18.38 -26.32
CA PHE A 117 3.68 19.13 -26.92
C PHE A 117 4.08 18.57 -28.29
N PHE A 118 4.23 17.24 -28.40
CA PHE A 118 4.53 16.60 -29.68
C PHE A 118 3.41 16.79 -30.70
N ILE A 119 2.15 16.69 -30.30
CA ILE A 119 1.01 16.96 -31.19
C ILE A 119 1.11 18.37 -31.73
N PHE A 120 1.24 19.40 -30.89
CA PHE A 120 1.34 20.78 -31.37
C PHE A 120 2.59 21.07 -32.20
N ALA A 121 3.74 20.51 -31.82
CA ALA A 121 5.00 20.74 -32.52
C ALA A 121 5.05 20.07 -33.91
N TYR A 122 4.31 18.97 -34.11
CA TYR A 122 4.39 18.17 -35.32
C TYR A 122 3.07 18.08 -36.11
N VAL A 123 1.93 18.54 -35.59
CA VAL A 123 0.63 18.57 -36.31
C VAL A 123 0.74 19.27 -37.67
N GLY A 124 1.50 20.36 -37.76
CA GLY A 124 1.72 21.08 -39.02
C GLY A 124 2.73 20.41 -39.98
N LYS A 125 3.40 19.33 -39.54
CA LYS A 125 4.38 18.56 -40.32
C LYS A 125 3.91 17.13 -40.63
N ILE A 126 2.73 16.75 -40.15
CA ILE A 126 2.11 15.46 -40.46
C ILE A 126 1.31 15.67 -41.75
N ASP A 127 1.92 15.30 -42.88
CA ASP A 127 1.15 15.09 -44.11
C ASP A 127 0.29 13.85 -43.90
N PHE A 128 -1.02 14.03 -43.81
CA PHE A 128 -1.95 12.92 -43.95
C PHE A 128 -2.02 12.60 -45.44
N PRO A 129 -1.40 11.50 -45.94
CA PRO A 129 -1.54 11.15 -47.35
C PRO A 129 -3.02 11.06 -47.69
N HIS A 130 -3.43 11.75 -48.75
CA HIS A 130 -4.80 11.78 -49.25
C HIS A 130 -5.32 10.34 -49.49
N VAL A 131 -6.03 9.76 -48.51
CA VAL A 131 -6.88 8.58 -48.70
C VAL A 131 -8.22 9.04 -49.26
N LEU A 132 -8.20 9.64 -50.45
CA LEU A 132 -9.38 9.97 -51.25
C LEU A 132 -9.00 9.90 -52.74
N SER A 133 -8.88 8.70 -53.29
CA SER A 133 -9.01 8.48 -54.74
C SER A 133 -9.44 7.04 -55.03
N SER A 134 -10.70 6.74 -54.74
CA SER A 134 -11.44 5.68 -55.45
C SER A 134 -12.94 5.99 -55.40
N GLN A 135 -13.34 6.99 -56.17
CA GLN A 135 -14.62 7.02 -56.86
C GLN A 135 -14.35 7.25 -58.34
#